data_AF-A0A835H163-F1
#
_entry.id   AF-A0A835H163-F1
#
_cell.length_a   1.000
_cell.length_b   1.000
_cell.length_c   1.000
_cell.angle_alpha   90.00
_cell.angle_beta   90.00
_cell.angle_gamma   90.00
#
_symmetry.space_group_name_H-M   'P 1'
#
loop_
_entity.id
_entity.type
_entity.pdbx_description
1 polymer ?
#
loop_
_entity_poly.entity_id
_entity_poly.type
_entity_poly.pdbx_seq_one_letter_code
_entity_poly.pdbx_strand_id
1 'polypeptide(L)'
;MALILLSTNDPSEVLEYAHCLSTLICLSVSANEPPESRLVLDFLSFDAAILSALRRSPVLGQKVFTHIAEECILKHLNLAKLSISENQMIVSLALEVLEVAQEVWNATVGLCRAYHQALNSESGGMGSDKLNHVANITTYTIDCLYELGVLSETRGESLVTILNVLWKGVVTSLQLTAGDVATKVNVTDHLLTLISLATNSLRCAAESWSSTVKEDITLTEAKRTFTPVKFYLTNAVRLLSEYPCQAFTIYKEITLCGLMISTFHVSLSKTRHLKASSEALTELLEPILSLLIHSIFKSVEVKQESKLQILDWLFADADDTSPILEEMNTNLTTLMKDIFSVTCGRPQQGVY
;
A
#
# COMPACT_ATOMS: atom_id res chain seq x y z
N MET A 1 1.48 31.75 -10.42
CA MET A 1 0.74 31.54 -9.16
C MET A 1 1.46 30.58 -8.21
N ALA A 2 1.83 29.36 -8.64
CA ALA A 2 2.63 28.43 -7.82
C ALA A 2 3.94 29.06 -7.28
N LEU A 3 4.64 29.88 -8.08
CA LEU A 3 5.82 30.62 -7.63
C LEU A 3 5.53 31.66 -6.53
N ILE A 4 4.34 32.27 -6.53
CA ILE A 4 3.92 33.23 -5.51
C ILE A 4 3.63 32.47 -4.20
N LEU A 5 2.91 31.35 -4.29
CA LEU A 5 2.64 30.45 -3.16
C LEU A 5 3.92 29.87 -2.53
N LEU A 6 4.92 29.55 -3.35
CA LEU A 6 6.21 29.04 -2.86
C LEU A 6 7.08 30.12 -2.19
N SER A 7 6.74 31.40 -2.37
CA SER A 7 7.48 32.55 -1.83
C SER A 7 6.85 33.18 -0.58
N THR A 8 5.56 32.95 -0.34
CA THR A 8 4.89 33.41 0.90
C THR A 8 5.15 32.44 2.05
N ASN A 9 5.42 33.00 3.23
CA ASN A 9 5.53 32.25 4.48
C ASN A 9 4.27 32.40 5.36
N ASP A 10 3.29 33.20 4.91
CA ASP A 10 2.05 33.42 5.67
C ASP A 10 1.02 32.32 5.34
N PRO A 11 0.69 31.45 6.30
CA PRO A 11 -0.28 30.37 6.08
C PRO A 11 -1.69 30.87 5.77
N SER A 12 -2.06 32.09 6.18
CA SER A 12 -3.39 32.65 5.92
C SER A 12 -3.57 33.05 4.46
N GLU A 13 -2.55 33.67 3.85
CA GLU A 13 -2.52 33.96 2.42
C GLU A 13 -2.57 32.67 1.60
N VAL A 14 -1.77 31.66 1.98
CA VAL A 14 -1.77 30.35 1.30
C VAL A 14 -3.17 29.73 1.30
N LEU A 15 -3.89 29.80 2.42
CA LEU A 15 -5.25 29.27 2.55
C LEU A 15 -6.26 30.01 1.69
N GLU A 16 -6.19 31.35 1.65
CA GLU A 16 -7.10 32.19 0.88
C GLU A 16 -6.94 31.96 -0.64
N TYR A 17 -5.70 31.86 -1.10
CA TYR A 17 -5.40 31.48 -2.49
C TYR A 17 -5.86 30.06 -2.80
N ALA A 18 -5.57 29.08 -1.93
CA ALA A 18 -5.96 27.70 -2.14
C ALA A 18 -7.49 27.53 -2.18
N HIS A 19 -8.23 28.24 -1.31
CA HIS A 19 -9.69 28.20 -1.29
C HIS A 19 -10.33 28.83 -2.54
N CYS A 20 -9.85 30.00 -2.95
CA CYS A 20 -10.33 30.66 -4.17
C CYS A 20 -10.09 29.82 -5.43
N LEU A 21 -8.90 29.21 -5.55
CA LEU A 21 -8.58 28.37 -6.71
C LEU A 21 -9.27 27.02 -6.68
N SER A 22 -9.37 26.35 -5.52
CA SER A 22 -10.12 25.10 -5.39
C SER A 22 -11.57 25.29 -5.87
N THR A 23 -12.18 26.43 -5.54
CA THR A 23 -13.52 26.78 -6.01
C THR A 23 -13.57 26.99 -7.53
N LEU A 24 -12.61 27.73 -8.10
CA LEU A 24 -12.53 27.96 -9.55
C LEU A 24 -12.29 26.67 -10.34
N ILE A 25 -11.48 25.76 -9.81
CA ILE A 25 -11.13 24.49 -10.47
C ILE A 25 -12.30 23.51 -10.38
N CYS A 26 -12.99 23.41 -9.24
CA CYS A 26 -14.22 22.63 -9.13
C CYS A 26 -15.29 23.08 -10.14
N LEU A 27 -15.38 24.38 -10.41
CA LEU A 27 -16.29 24.93 -11.42
C LEU A 27 -15.85 24.56 -12.85
N SER A 28 -14.55 24.47 -13.14
CA SER A 28 -14.07 24.05 -14.48
C SER A 28 -14.18 22.55 -14.72
N VAL A 29 -14.03 21.71 -13.69
CA VAL A 29 -14.15 20.24 -13.79
C VAL A 29 -15.63 19.79 -13.87
N SER A 30 -16.56 20.55 -13.27
CA SER A 30 -18.01 20.25 -13.31
C SER A 30 -18.67 20.50 -14.69
N ALA A 31 -17.93 20.97 -15.70
CA ALA A 31 -18.46 21.32 -17.01
C ALA A 31 -18.67 20.12 -17.97
N ASN A 32 -18.50 18.87 -17.51
CA ASN A 32 -18.75 17.63 -18.28
C ASN A 32 -17.94 17.46 -19.58
N GLU A 33 -16.91 18.27 -19.81
CA GLU A 33 -15.92 18.03 -20.86
C GLU A 33 -14.68 17.36 -20.27
N PRO A 34 -14.08 16.35 -20.95
CA PRO A 34 -12.83 15.76 -20.48
C PRO A 34 -11.78 16.87 -20.38
N PRO A 35 -11.15 17.08 -19.21
CA PRO A 35 -10.20 18.17 -19.05
C PRO A 35 -9.06 17.97 -20.04
N GLU A 36 -8.71 19.04 -20.76
CA GLU A 36 -7.53 19.02 -21.62
C GLU A 36 -6.32 18.55 -20.78
N SER A 37 -5.52 17.64 -21.33
CA SER A 37 -4.36 17.01 -20.67
C SER A 37 -3.42 17.99 -19.97
N ARG A 38 -3.30 19.20 -20.52
CA ARG A 38 -2.51 20.29 -19.96
C ARG A 38 -3.10 20.88 -18.69
N LEU A 39 -4.43 20.99 -18.63
CA LEU A 39 -5.15 21.50 -17.47
C LEU A 39 -4.98 20.57 -16.26
N VAL A 40 -4.98 19.25 -16.48
CA VAL A 40 -4.69 18.26 -15.43
C VAL A 40 -3.26 18.42 -14.90
N LEU A 41 -2.28 18.58 -15.79
CA LEU A 41 -0.88 18.77 -15.40
C LEU A 41 -0.67 20.06 -14.59
N ASP A 42 -1.22 21.17 -15.08
CA ASP A 42 -1.12 22.47 -14.41
C ASP A 42 -1.83 22.44 -13.04
N PHE A 43 -2.94 21.71 -12.96
CA PHE A 43 -3.67 21.45 -11.72
C PHE A 43 -2.84 20.66 -10.70
N LEU A 44 -2.32 19.49 -11.09
CA LEU A 44 -1.51 18.68 -10.17
C LEU A 44 -0.25 19.42 -9.72
N SER A 45 0.36 20.21 -10.60
CA SER A 45 1.54 21.03 -10.28
C SER A 45 1.20 22.09 -9.24
N PHE A 46 0.00 22.66 -9.34
CA PHE A 46 -0.51 23.62 -8.40
C PHE A 46 -0.82 22.98 -7.03
N ASP A 47 -1.44 21.80 -7.01
CA ASP A 47 -1.67 21.02 -5.78
C ASP A 47 -0.36 20.71 -5.06
N ALA A 48 0.65 20.23 -5.79
CA ALA A 48 1.97 19.96 -5.23
C ALA A 48 2.58 21.21 -4.57
N ALA A 49 2.40 22.38 -5.19
CA ALA A 49 2.89 23.65 -4.66
C ALA A 49 2.14 24.09 -3.38
N ILE A 50 0.80 23.97 -3.34
CA ILE A 50 0.01 24.27 -2.13
C ILE A 50 0.42 23.35 -0.99
N LEU A 51 0.43 22.05 -1.21
CA LEU A 51 0.77 21.05 -0.20
C LEU A 51 2.19 21.28 0.33
N SER A 52 3.12 21.64 -0.56
CA SER A 52 4.49 22.00 -0.18
C SER A 52 4.58 23.28 0.65
N ALA A 53 3.77 24.29 0.34
CA ALA A 53 3.69 25.54 1.12
C ALA A 53 3.11 25.27 2.52
N LEU A 54 1.98 24.55 2.60
CA LEU A 54 1.38 24.15 3.87
C LEU A 54 2.30 23.26 4.71
N ARG A 55 3.16 22.46 4.08
CA ARG A 55 4.18 21.66 4.78
C ARG A 55 5.22 22.55 5.47
N ARG A 56 5.59 23.67 4.85
CA ARG A 56 6.57 24.62 5.43
C ARG A 56 5.98 25.42 6.59
N SER A 57 4.66 25.65 6.57
CA SER A 57 3.94 26.40 7.60
C SER A 57 2.62 25.70 7.97
N PRO A 58 2.66 24.63 8.80
CA PRO A 58 1.47 23.88 9.19
C PRO A 58 0.48 24.76 9.97
N VAL A 59 -0.81 24.71 9.62
CA VAL A 59 -1.84 25.60 10.17
C VAL A 59 -2.53 24.96 11.38
N LEU A 60 -1.85 24.99 12.51
CA LEU A 60 -2.34 24.41 13.78
C LEU A 60 -2.92 25.44 14.76
N GLY A 61 -3.08 26.70 14.36
CA GLY A 61 -3.49 27.80 15.23
C GLY A 61 -5.00 27.87 15.51
N GLN A 62 -5.67 28.84 14.86
CA GLN A 62 -7.07 29.17 15.11
C GLN A 62 -8.02 28.12 14.48
N LYS A 63 -9.04 27.69 15.24
CA LYS A 63 -9.99 26.64 14.85
C LYS A 63 -10.62 26.83 13.46
N VAL A 64 -10.93 28.08 13.09
CA VAL A 64 -11.49 28.43 11.77
C VAL A 64 -10.49 28.12 10.65
N PHE A 65 -9.23 28.55 10.80
CA PHE A 65 -8.19 28.28 9.81
C PHE A 65 -7.85 26.79 9.73
N THR A 66 -7.88 26.07 10.85
CA THR A 66 -7.67 24.61 10.88
C THR A 66 -8.77 23.86 10.11
N HIS A 67 -10.04 24.24 10.28
CA HIS A 67 -11.14 23.60 9.54
C HIS A 67 -11.09 23.90 8.04
N ILE A 68 -10.82 25.15 7.66
CA ILE A 68 -10.68 25.54 6.25
C ILE A 68 -9.47 24.82 5.61
N ALA A 69 -8.36 24.70 6.34
CA ALA A 69 -7.19 23.96 5.90
C ALA A 69 -7.54 22.48 5.64
N GLU A 70 -8.32 21.88 6.53
CA GLU A 70 -8.77 20.49 6.40
C GLU A 70 -9.56 20.30 5.11
N GLU A 71 -10.63 21.08 4.95
CA GLU A 71 -11.52 20.98 3.80
C GLU A 71 -10.76 21.23 2.50
N CYS A 72 -9.86 22.20 2.50
CA CYS A 72 -8.99 22.52 1.36
C CYS A 72 -8.09 21.33 1.01
N ILE A 73 -7.33 20.80 1.97
CA ILE A 73 -6.43 19.66 1.75
C ILE A 73 -7.22 18.45 1.24
N LEU A 74 -8.35 18.11 1.86
CA LEU A 74 -9.19 16.99 1.45
C LEU A 74 -9.70 17.15 0.01
N LYS A 75 -10.14 18.36 -0.39
CA LYS A 75 -10.56 18.63 -1.77
C LYS A 75 -9.43 18.46 -2.77
N HIS A 76 -8.24 18.97 -2.49
CA HIS A 76 -7.08 18.81 -3.36
C HIS A 76 -6.67 17.34 -3.49
N LEU A 77 -6.64 16.59 -2.37
CA LEU A 77 -6.37 15.16 -2.40
C LEU A 77 -7.41 14.37 -3.18
N ASN A 78 -8.70 14.71 -3.05
CA ASN A 78 -9.76 14.10 -3.84
C ASN A 78 -9.61 14.39 -5.33
N LEU A 79 -9.35 15.65 -5.70
CA LEU A 79 -9.18 16.01 -7.10
C LEU A 79 -7.94 15.34 -7.71
N ALA A 80 -6.83 15.28 -6.99
CA ALA A 80 -5.62 14.58 -7.44
C ALA A 80 -5.91 13.08 -7.64
N LYS A 81 -6.62 12.45 -6.69
CA LYS A 81 -7.08 11.06 -6.81
C LYS A 81 -7.95 10.84 -8.04
N LEU A 82 -8.97 11.67 -8.27
CA LEU A 82 -9.86 11.57 -9.43
C LEU A 82 -9.09 11.76 -10.73
N SER A 83 -8.23 12.78 -10.80
CA SER A 83 -7.40 13.08 -11.96
C SER A 83 -6.49 11.91 -12.36
N ILE A 84 -5.96 11.17 -11.38
CA ILE A 84 -5.11 10.00 -11.64
C ILE A 84 -5.96 8.76 -11.95
N SER A 85 -7.13 8.61 -11.32
CA SER A 85 -8.00 7.45 -11.49
C SER A 85 -8.72 7.46 -12.85
N GLU A 86 -9.21 8.62 -13.28
CA GLU A 86 -10.07 8.78 -14.47
C GLU A 86 -9.28 8.88 -15.77
N ASN A 87 -8.01 9.29 -15.73
CA ASN A 87 -7.19 9.38 -16.94
C ASN A 87 -6.84 7.98 -17.48
N GLN A 88 -7.71 7.42 -18.33
CA GLN A 88 -7.30 6.48 -19.37
C GLN A 88 -6.53 7.28 -20.43
N MET A 89 -5.20 7.13 -20.50
CA MET A 89 -4.32 7.71 -21.53
C MET A 89 -4.31 9.24 -21.69
N ILE A 90 -3.13 9.82 -21.52
CA ILE A 90 -2.55 10.68 -22.57
C ILE A 90 -1.16 10.14 -22.88
N VAL A 91 -1.04 9.30 -23.90
CA VAL A 91 0.23 8.65 -24.29
C VAL A 91 1.37 9.66 -24.53
N SER A 92 1.06 10.92 -24.82
CA SER A 92 2.05 11.99 -25.01
C SER A 92 2.49 12.74 -23.74
N LEU A 93 1.68 12.75 -22.67
CA LEU A 93 1.96 13.47 -21.40
C LEU A 93 1.93 12.55 -20.18
N ALA A 94 1.76 11.24 -20.38
CA ALA A 94 1.62 10.25 -19.31
C ALA A 94 2.77 10.31 -18.32
N LEU A 95 4.01 10.52 -18.79
CA LEU A 95 5.19 10.61 -17.93
C LEU A 95 5.22 11.90 -17.12
N GLU A 96 4.93 13.06 -17.72
CA GLU A 96 4.88 14.35 -17.01
C GLU A 96 3.78 14.34 -15.94
N VAL A 97 2.60 13.82 -16.28
CA VAL A 97 1.49 13.66 -15.32
C VAL A 97 1.89 12.69 -14.19
N LEU A 98 2.63 11.63 -14.50
CA LEU A 98 3.16 10.67 -13.52
C LEU A 98 4.12 11.34 -12.53
N GLU A 99 5.05 12.13 -13.04
CA GLU A 99 6.06 12.85 -12.27
C GLU A 99 5.40 13.86 -11.32
N VAL A 100 4.48 14.67 -11.85
CA VAL A 100 3.76 15.66 -11.04
C VAL A 100 2.82 14.98 -10.03
N ALA A 101 2.14 13.88 -10.41
CA ALA A 101 1.37 13.08 -9.46
C ALA A 101 2.23 12.54 -8.32
N GLN A 102 3.44 12.05 -8.63
CA GLN A 102 4.40 11.62 -7.64
C GLN A 102 4.82 12.79 -6.71
N GLU A 103 5.00 14.00 -7.23
CA GLU A 103 5.27 15.19 -6.42
C GLU A 103 4.12 15.53 -5.46
N VAL A 104 2.86 15.49 -5.94
CA VAL A 104 1.66 15.70 -5.11
C VAL A 104 1.63 14.73 -3.93
N TRP A 105 1.83 13.44 -4.17
CA TRP A 105 1.79 12.44 -3.10
C TRP A 105 2.96 12.56 -2.13
N ASN A 106 4.16 12.86 -2.63
CA ASN A 106 5.31 13.14 -1.76
C ASN A 106 5.09 14.39 -0.90
N ALA A 107 4.51 15.45 -1.46
CA ALA A 107 4.16 16.66 -0.73
C ALA A 107 3.10 16.37 0.34
N THR A 108 2.10 15.56 0.02
CA THR A 108 1.04 15.12 0.96
C THR A 108 1.61 14.34 2.14
N VAL A 109 2.41 13.29 1.89
CA VAL A 109 3.02 12.51 2.97
C VAL A 109 3.96 13.39 3.81
N GLY A 110 4.67 14.33 3.17
CA GLY A 110 5.47 15.34 3.84
C GLY A 110 4.65 16.28 4.72
N LEU A 111 3.46 16.68 4.27
CA LEU A 111 2.50 17.48 5.01
C LEU A 111 2.04 16.76 6.27
N CYS A 112 1.57 15.51 6.15
CA CYS A 112 1.18 14.69 7.29
C CYS A 112 2.30 14.63 8.34
N ARG A 113 3.55 14.43 7.90
CA ARG A 113 4.71 14.42 8.80
C ARG A 113 4.91 15.77 9.49
N ALA A 114 4.86 16.87 8.75
CA ALA A 114 5.07 18.21 9.30
C ALA A 114 3.98 18.56 10.33
N TYR A 115 2.72 18.21 10.06
CA TYR A 115 1.62 18.38 11.01
C TYR A 115 1.87 17.56 12.29
N HIS A 116 2.21 16.27 12.19
CA HIS A 116 2.54 15.46 13.38
C HIS A 116 3.73 16.01 14.19
N GLN A 117 4.78 16.49 13.51
CA GLN A 117 5.93 17.09 14.18
C GLN A 117 5.57 18.40 14.90
N ALA A 118 4.75 19.23 14.27
CA ALA A 118 4.27 20.47 14.87
C ALA A 118 3.35 20.19 16.07
N LEU A 119 2.48 19.18 15.99
CA LEU A 119 1.67 18.74 17.14
C LEU A 119 2.54 18.32 18.33
N ASN A 120 3.59 17.52 18.10
CA ASN A 120 4.47 17.04 19.18
C ASN A 120 5.31 18.14 19.83
N SER A 121 5.53 19.26 19.13
CA SER A 121 6.32 20.39 19.62
C SER A 121 5.49 21.35 20.49
N GLU A 122 4.16 21.34 20.36
CA GLU A 122 3.22 22.12 21.18
C GLU A 122 2.84 21.36 22.46
N SER A 123 3.81 21.10 23.35
CA SER A 123 3.66 20.25 24.55
C SER A 123 2.79 20.81 25.70
N GLY A 124 1.88 21.74 25.43
CA GLY A 124 1.00 22.36 26.42
C GLY A 124 -0.48 22.12 26.11
N GLY A 125 -1.13 21.23 26.85
CA GLY A 125 -2.61 21.13 26.92
C GLY A 125 -3.31 21.17 25.57
N MET A 126 -3.02 20.19 24.70
CA MET A 126 -3.55 20.13 23.34
C MET A 126 -5.08 20.06 23.33
N GLY A 127 -5.73 20.95 22.56
CA GLY A 127 -7.15 20.82 22.30
C GLY A 127 -7.44 19.60 21.41
N SER A 128 -8.43 18.78 21.81
CA SER A 128 -8.91 17.59 21.06
C SER A 128 -9.16 17.88 19.57
N ASP A 129 -9.57 19.11 19.23
CA ASP A 129 -9.84 19.54 17.87
C ASP A 129 -8.61 19.50 16.94
N LYS A 130 -7.41 19.88 17.42
CA LYS A 130 -6.18 19.86 16.60
C LYS A 130 -5.73 18.43 16.28
N LEU A 131 -5.85 17.53 17.27
CA LEU A 131 -5.54 16.12 17.11
C LEU A 131 -6.50 15.46 16.11
N ASN A 132 -7.79 15.79 16.21
CA ASN A 132 -8.80 15.29 15.26
C ASN A 132 -8.52 15.75 13.83
N HIS A 133 -8.13 17.01 13.64
CA HIS A 133 -7.79 17.55 12.33
C HIS A 133 -6.64 16.79 11.64
N VAL A 134 -5.53 16.61 12.34
CA VAL A 134 -4.37 15.88 11.79
C VAL A 134 -4.71 14.41 11.55
N ALA A 135 -5.47 13.81 12.46
CA ALA A 135 -5.97 12.45 12.29
C ALA A 135 -6.84 12.32 11.03
N ASN A 136 -7.74 13.27 10.77
CA ASN A 136 -8.62 13.24 9.60
C ASN A 136 -7.84 13.40 8.29
N ILE A 137 -6.94 14.38 8.20
CA ILE A 137 -6.08 14.56 7.01
C ILE A 137 -5.26 13.30 6.74
N THR A 138 -4.70 12.72 7.80
CA THR A 138 -3.82 11.54 7.66
C THR A 138 -4.61 10.29 7.30
N THR A 139 -5.79 10.09 7.89
CA THR A 139 -6.71 9.00 7.52
C THR A 139 -7.06 9.09 6.04
N TYR A 140 -7.53 10.26 5.59
CA TYR A 140 -7.91 10.46 4.19
C TYR A 140 -6.73 10.30 3.21
N THR A 141 -5.55 10.76 3.62
CA THR A 141 -4.30 10.55 2.86
C THR A 141 -4.02 9.06 2.70
N ILE A 142 -4.11 8.28 3.78
CA ILE A 142 -3.90 6.83 3.73
C ILE A 142 -4.90 6.17 2.79
N ASP A 143 -6.19 6.48 2.92
CA ASP A 143 -7.25 5.91 2.08
C ASP A 143 -7.02 6.23 0.59
N CYS A 144 -6.71 7.48 0.26
CA CYS A 144 -6.40 7.88 -1.12
C CYS A 144 -5.19 7.13 -1.69
N LEU A 145 -4.09 7.06 -0.94
CA LEU A 145 -2.88 6.38 -1.39
C LEU A 145 -3.10 4.88 -1.54
N TYR A 146 -3.88 4.27 -0.64
CA TYR A 146 -4.26 2.87 -0.69
C TYR A 146 -5.11 2.54 -1.91
N GLU A 147 -6.20 3.28 -2.14
CA GLU A 147 -7.08 3.07 -3.29
C GLU A 147 -6.33 3.23 -4.61
N LEU A 148 -5.51 4.27 -4.75
CA LEU A 148 -4.68 4.46 -5.93
C LEU A 148 -3.62 3.36 -6.07
N GLY A 149 -3.09 2.85 -4.95
CA GLY A 149 -2.13 1.75 -4.93
C GLY A 149 -2.74 0.47 -5.47
N VAL A 150 -3.98 0.16 -5.09
CA VAL A 150 -4.75 -0.98 -5.62
C VAL A 150 -5.08 -0.78 -7.10
N LEU A 151 -5.57 0.40 -7.48
CA LEU A 151 -5.89 0.71 -8.88
C LEU A 151 -4.66 0.61 -9.80
N SER A 152 -3.48 0.99 -9.31
CA SER A 152 -2.24 0.97 -10.09
C SER A 152 -1.78 -0.45 -10.44
N GLU A 153 -2.07 -1.45 -9.60
CA GLU A 153 -1.77 -2.86 -9.91
C GLU A 153 -2.55 -3.33 -11.14
N THR A 154 -3.84 -2.97 -11.23
CA THR A 154 -4.72 -3.40 -12.34
C THR A 154 -4.31 -2.84 -13.71
N ARG A 155 -3.39 -1.86 -13.74
CA ARG A 155 -3.06 -1.05 -14.92
C ARG A 155 -1.66 -1.28 -15.51
N GLY A 156 -0.87 -2.22 -14.97
CA GLY A 156 0.36 -2.74 -15.62
C GLY A 156 1.69 -2.02 -15.31
N GLU A 157 2.74 -2.33 -16.09
CA GLU A 157 4.16 -2.02 -15.82
C GLU A 157 4.51 -0.51 -15.77
N SER A 158 3.72 0.39 -16.38
CA SER A 158 4.02 1.83 -16.44
C SER A 158 3.81 2.57 -15.11
N LEU A 159 3.17 1.94 -14.12
CA LEU A 159 2.83 2.55 -12.84
C LEU A 159 3.69 2.04 -11.67
N VAL A 160 4.70 1.20 -11.90
CA VAL A 160 5.53 0.62 -10.82
C VAL A 160 6.19 1.71 -9.95
N THR A 161 6.65 2.81 -10.55
CA THR A 161 7.23 3.94 -9.82
C THR A 161 6.18 4.64 -8.93
N ILE A 162 4.96 4.83 -9.42
CA ILE A 162 3.85 5.39 -8.65
C ILE A 162 3.42 4.43 -7.54
N LEU A 163 3.26 3.15 -7.86
CA LEU A 163 2.91 2.11 -6.92
C LEU A 163 3.88 2.11 -5.72
N ASN A 164 5.18 2.25 -5.99
CA ASN A 164 6.20 2.38 -4.95
C ASN A 164 5.98 3.63 -4.07
N VAL A 165 5.70 4.79 -4.67
CA VAL A 165 5.43 6.04 -3.94
C VAL A 165 4.16 5.92 -3.10
N LEU A 166 3.08 5.38 -3.66
CA LEU A 166 1.78 5.23 -3.01
C LEU A 166 1.86 4.31 -1.79
N TRP A 167 2.36 3.08 -1.96
CA TRP A 167 2.47 2.13 -0.86
C TRP A 167 3.51 2.54 0.18
N LYS A 168 4.64 3.14 -0.24
CA LYS A 168 5.58 3.75 0.72
C LYS A 168 4.91 4.88 1.50
N GLY A 169 4.06 5.67 0.85
CA GLY A 169 3.26 6.72 1.46
C GLY A 169 2.26 6.19 2.48
N VAL A 170 1.51 5.12 2.15
CA VAL A 170 0.61 4.40 3.06
C VAL A 170 1.38 3.94 4.30
N VAL A 171 2.47 3.19 4.13
CA VAL A 171 3.26 2.66 5.25
C VAL A 171 3.85 3.78 6.09
N THR A 172 4.42 4.81 5.46
CA THR A 172 5.00 5.95 6.18
C THR A 172 3.93 6.70 6.98
N SER A 173 2.75 6.92 6.40
CA SER A 173 1.66 7.64 7.06
C SER A 173 1.08 6.84 8.22
N LEU A 174 0.90 5.52 8.04
CA LEU A 174 0.52 4.62 9.13
C LEU A 174 1.58 4.58 10.24
N GLN A 175 2.88 4.59 9.91
CA GLN A 175 3.94 4.65 10.93
C GLN A 175 3.95 5.98 11.71
N LEU A 176 3.50 7.08 11.12
CA LEU A 176 3.39 8.38 11.81
C LEU A 176 2.27 8.39 12.85
N THR A 177 1.28 7.50 12.72
CA THR A 177 0.06 7.52 13.51
C THR A 177 -0.07 6.38 14.51
N ALA A 178 1.01 5.64 14.78
CA ALA A 178 1.00 4.52 15.72
C ALA A 178 0.35 4.94 17.05
N GLY A 179 -0.85 4.42 17.33
CA GLY A 179 -1.73 4.88 18.41
C GLY A 179 -3.15 5.24 17.92
N ASP A 180 -3.51 6.52 17.90
CA ASP A 180 -4.91 6.98 17.87
C ASP A 180 -5.61 6.91 16.49
N VAL A 181 -4.88 7.07 15.38
CA VAL A 181 -5.47 7.01 14.01
C VAL A 181 -5.67 5.57 13.53
N ALA A 182 -5.03 4.60 14.18
CA ALA A 182 -5.18 3.18 13.91
C ALA A 182 -6.63 2.69 14.10
N THR A 183 -7.44 3.42 14.88
CA THR A 183 -8.88 3.14 15.05
C THR A 183 -9.74 3.61 13.88
N LYS A 184 -9.25 4.58 13.09
CA LYS A 184 -9.95 5.17 11.95
C LYS A 184 -9.59 4.53 10.62
N VAL A 185 -8.41 3.91 10.53
CA VAL A 185 -7.91 3.27 9.30
C VAL A 185 -7.99 1.75 9.43
N ASN A 186 -8.55 1.07 8.41
CA ASN A 186 -8.62 -0.39 8.40
C ASN A 186 -7.28 -1.03 8.01
N VAL A 187 -6.31 -1.05 8.94
CA VAL A 187 -4.97 -1.63 8.72
C VAL A 187 -5.04 -3.11 8.33
N THR A 188 -6.04 -3.84 8.82
CA THR A 188 -6.27 -5.26 8.47
C THR A 188 -6.51 -5.43 6.97
N ASP A 189 -7.37 -4.62 6.36
CA ASP A 189 -7.62 -4.66 4.92
C ASP A 189 -6.36 -4.32 4.11
N HIS A 190 -5.57 -3.34 4.58
CA HIS A 190 -4.32 -2.96 3.91
C HIS A 190 -3.31 -4.11 3.90
N LEU A 191 -3.17 -4.81 5.04
CA LEU A 191 -2.33 -5.99 5.15
C LEU A 191 -2.83 -7.15 4.27
N LEU A 192 -4.13 -7.45 4.30
CA LEU A 192 -4.74 -8.48 3.45
C LEU A 192 -4.50 -8.22 1.97
N THR A 193 -4.66 -6.96 1.56
CA THR A 193 -4.38 -6.54 0.19
C THR A 193 -2.92 -6.78 -0.16
N LEU A 194 -1.95 -6.32 0.63
CA LEU A 194 -0.53 -6.56 0.36
C LEU A 194 -0.17 -8.06 0.24
N ILE A 195 -0.74 -8.91 1.11
CA ILE A 195 -0.56 -10.36 1.04
C ILE A 195 -1.21 -10.93 -0.23
N SER A 196 -2.40 -10.46 -0.59
CA SER A 196 -3.11 -10.88 -1.81
C SER A 196 -2.36 -10.48 -3.08
N LEU A 197 -1.82 -9.26 -3.13
CA LEU A 197 -0.98 -8.75 -4.22
C LEU A 197 0.26 -9.62 -4.41
N ALA A 198 0.94 -9.96 -3.31
CA ALA A 198 2.11 -10.83 -3.33
C ALA A 198 1.79 -12.25 -3.82
N THR A 199 0.72 -12.85 -3.29
CA THR A 199 0.31 -14.22 -3.65
C THR A 199 -0.23 -14.32 -5.08
N ASN A 200 -0.98 -13.31 -5.55
CA ASN A 200 -1.42 -13.22 -6.94
C ASN A 200 -0.23 -13.05 -7.90
N SER A 201 0.73 -12.18 -7.56
CA SER A 201 1.95 -12.01 -8.36
C SER A 201 2.76 -13.32 -8.49
N LEU A 202 2.84 -14.09 -7.40
CA LEU A 202 3.46 -15.43 -7.41
C LEU A 202 2.66 -16.43 -8.24
N ARG A 203 1.33 -16.40 -8.18
CA ARG A 203 0.45 -17.23 -9.03
C ARG A 203 0.70 -16.94 -10.50
N CYS A 204 0.72 -15.66 -10.90
CA CYS A 204 1.00 -15.26 -12.27
C CYS A 204 2.39 -15.73 -12.75
N ALA A 205 3.40 -15.63 -11.89
CA ALA A 205 4.74 -16.15 -12.19
C ALA A 205 4.72 -17.66 -12.39
N ALA A 206 4.04 -18.39 -11.51
CA ALA A 206 3.90 -19.85 -11.60
C ALA A 206 3.19 -20.27 -12.89
N GLU A 207 2.04 -19.66 -13.20
CA GLU A 207 1.29 -19.93 -14.42
C GLU A 207 2.14 -19.69 -15.68
N SER A 208 2.80 -18.53 -15.76
CA SER A 208 3.72 -18.19 -16.85
C SER A 208 4.79 -19.25 -17.03
N TRP A 209 5.53 -19.56 -15.97
CA TRP A 209 6.67 -20.48 -16.02
C TRP A 209 6.27 -21.95 -16.20
N SER A 210 5.05 -22.33 -15.82
CA SER A 210 4.50 -23.65 -16.08
C SER A 210 4.09 -23.85 -17.55
N SER A 211 3.78 -22.76 -18.25
CA SER A 211 3.36 -22.78 -19.65
C SER A 211 4.53 -22.68 -20.64
N THR A 212 5.66 -22.10 -20.19
CA THR A 212 6.86 -21.94 -21.01
C THR A 212 7.56 -23.29 -21.21
N VAL A 213 7.49 -23.82 -22.43
CA VAL A 213 8.12 -25.09 -22.79
C VAL A 213 9.65 -24.91 -22.85
N LYS A 214 10.37 -25.60 -21.96
CA LYS A 214 11.82 -25.96 -22.05
C LYS A 214 12.87 -24.84 -22.13
N GLU A 215 12.51 -23.56 -22.10
CA GLU A 215 13.50 -22.48 -22.00
C GLU A 215 13.91 -22.25 -20.54
N ASP A 216 15.22 -22.17 -20.30
CA ASP A 216 15.76 -21.84 -18.98
C ASP A 216 15.43 -20.38 -18.65
N ILE A 217 14.79 -20.15 -17.49
CA ILE A 217 14.54 -18.79 -17.00
C ILE A 217 15.87 -18.21 -16.52
N THR A 218 16.19 -17.01 -16.98
CA THR A 218 17.42 -16.35 -16.53
C THR A 218 17.27 -15.82 -15.10
N LEU A 219 18.37 -15.77 -14.35
CA LEU A 219 18.36 -15.20 -13.00
C LEU A 219 17.82 -13.76 -12.99
N THR A 220 18.18 -12.95 -13.98
CA THR A 220 17.72 -11.56 -14.12
C THR A 220 16.21 -11.48 -14.32
N GLU A 221 15.65 -12.34 -15.17
CA GLU A 221 14.21 -12.42 -15.40
C GLU A 221 13.44 -12.87 -14.16
N ALA A 222 13.96 -13.89 -13.46
CA ALA A 222 13.38 -14.35 -12.21
C ALA A 222 13.41 -13.26 -11.13
N LYS A 223 14.53 -12.54 -10.99
CA LYS A 223 14.62 -11.40 -10.05
C LYS A 223 13.66 -10.28 -10.40
N ARG A 224 13.50 -9.97 -11.70
CA ARG A 224 12.51 -8.98 -12.16
C ARG A 224 11.10 -9.41 -11.77
N THR A 225 10.78 -10.69 -11.95
CA THR A 225 9.46 -11.27 -11.62
C THR A 225 9.18 -11.23 -10.11
N PHE A 226 10.19 -11.48 -9.27
CA PHE A 226 10.02 -11.42 -7.81
C PHE A 226 10.15 -10.02 -7.20
N THR A 227 10.55 -9.01 -7.97
CA THR A 227 10.72 -7.64 -7.45
C THR A 227 9.40 -7.06 -6.90
N PRO A 228 8.25 -7.16 -7.60
CA PRO A 228 6.95 -6.75 -7.04
C PRO A 228 6.56 -7.54 -5.79
N VAL A 229 6.79 -8.86 -5.78
CA VAL A 229 6.50 -9.73 -4.62
C VAL A 229 7.30 -9.28 -3.39
N LYS A 230 8.61 -9.08 -3.56
CA LYS A 230 9.50 -8.56 -2.53
C LYS A 230 9.00 -7.21 -2.01
N PHE A 231 8.58 -6.34 -2.90
CA PHE A 231 8.05 -5.03 -2.54
C PHE A 231 6.81 -5.14 -1.64
N TYR A 232 5.79 -5.90 -2.05
CA TYR A 232 4.57 -6.07 -1.26
C TYR A 232 4.83 -6.71 0.10
N LEU A 233 5.62 -7.80 0.14
CA LEU A 233 5.95 -8.49 1.38
C LEU A 233 6.79 -7.62 2.33
N THR A 234 7.71 -6.80 1.80
CA THR A 234 8.47 -5.86 2.63
C THR A 234 7.56 -4.84 3.31
N ASN A 235 6.58 -4.29 2.57
CA ASN A 235 5.61 -3.36 3.15
C ASN A 235 4.68 -4.06 4.15
N ALA A 236 4.27 -5.31 3.88
CA ALA A 236 3.51 -6.12 4.81
C ALA A 236 4.29 -6.31 6.12
N VAL A 237 5.54 -6.75 6.08
CA VAL A 237 6.41 -6.91 7.27
C VAL A 237 6.48 -5.63 8.10
N ARG A 238 6.60 -4.47 7.46
CA ARG A 238 6.62 -3.18 8.18
C ARG A 238 5.31 -2.93 8.91
N LEU A 239 4.17 -3.11 8.24
CA LEU A 239 2.86 -2.95 8.89
C LEU A 239 2.61 -4.01 9.98
N LEU A 240 2.99 -5.27 9.76
CA LEU A 240 2.86 -6.34 10.75
C LEU A 240 3.64 -6.02 12.04
N SER A 241 4.80 -5.39 11.91
CA SER A 241 5.66 -5.05 13.04
C SER A 241 5.11 -3.88 13.86
N GLU A 242 4.40 -2.95 13.22
CA GLU A 242 3.83 -1.75 13.84
C GLU A 242 2.40 -2.00 14.36
N TYR A 243 1.67 -2.93 13.75
CA TYR A 243 0.26 -3.23 14.04
C TYR A 243 0.04 -4.72 14.29
N PRO A 244 0.73 -5.30 15.30
CA PRO A 244 0.73 -6.75 15.49
C PRO A 244 -0.62 -7.32 15.94
N CYS A 245 -1.47 -6.51 16.60
CA CYS A 245 -2.81 -6.94 16.97
C CYS A 245 -3.72 -7.10 15.73
N GLN A 246 -3.68 -6.14 14.81
CA GLN A 246 -4.40 -6.18 13.54
C GLN A 246 -3.86 -7.29 12.65
N ALA A 247 -2.54 -7.42 12.58
CA ALA A 247 -1.86 -8.53 11.92
C ALA A 247 -2.35 -9.90 12.38
N PHE A 248 -2.51 -10.08 13.70
CA PHE A 248 -2.97 -11.34 14.25
C PHE A 248 -4.38 -11.70 13.79
N THR A 249 -5.26 -10.73 13.47
CA THR A 249 -6.61 -11.04 12.97
C THR A 249 -6.63 -11.80 11.64
N ILE A 250 -5.53 -11.74 10.89
CA ILE A 250 -5.35 -12.36 9.57
C ILE A 250 -4.13 -13.30 9.55
N TYR A 251 -3.80 -13.88 10.71
CA TYR A 251 -2.63 -14.74 10.85
C TYR A 251 -2.66 -15.92 9.86
N LYS A 252 -3.85 -16.44 9.54
CA LYS A 252 -4.03 -17.57 8.63
C LYS A 252 -3.57 -17.21 7.22
N GLU A 253 -3.94 -16.04 6.73
CA GLU A 253 -3.56 -15.54 5.41
C GLU A 253 -2.06 -15.29 5.33
N ILE A 254 -1.47 -14.74 6.40
CA ILE A 254 -0.04 -14.49 6.49
C ILE A 254 0.74 -15.81 6.50
N THR A 255 0.31 -16.77 7.32
CA THR A 255 0.92 -18.09 7.39
C THR A 255 0.76 -18.86 6.08
N LEU A 256 -0.43 -18.82 5.47
CA LEU A 256 -0.69 -19.44 4.17
C LEU A 256 0.20 -18.85 3.07
N CYS A 257 0.37 -17.53 3.02
CA CYS A 257 1.30 -16.88 2.11
C CYS A 257 2.72 -17.44 2.27
N GLY A 258 3.17 -17.63 3.52
CA GLY A 258 4.46 -18.22 3.81
C GLY A 258 4.61 -19.68 3.36
N LEU A 259 3.55 -20.49 3.54
CA LEU A 259 3.49 -21.86 3.05
C LEU A 259 3.49 -21.93 1.53
N MET A 260 2.78 -21.02 0.85
CA MET A 260 2.76 -20.92 -0.62
C MET A 260 4.15 -20.60 -1.16
N ILE A 261 4.85 -19.61 -0.57
CA ILE A 261 6.23 -19.25 -0.98
C ILE A 261 7.18 -20.44 -0.76
N SER A 262 7.09 -21.10 0.39
CA SER A 262 7.95 -22.24 0.73
C SER A 262 7.71 -23.43 -0.20
N THR A 263 6.44 -23.77 -0.45
CA THR A 263 6.08 -24.87 -1.34
C THR A 263 6.43 -24.56 -2.80
N PHE A 264 6.24 -23.31 -3.23
CA PHE A 264 6.67 -22.86 -4.54
C PHE A 264 8.19 -22.96 -4.69
N HIS A 265 8.94 -22.52 -3.69
CA HIS A 265 10.40 -22.65 -3.67
C HIS A 265 10.87 -24.11 -3.83
N VAL A 266 10.30 -25.03 -3.05
CA VAL A 266 10.59 -26.47 -3.18
C VAL A 266 10.27 -26.97 -4.58
N SER A 267 9.17 -26.53 -5.18
CA SER A 267 8.77 -26.93 -6.53
C SER A 267 9.74 -26.42 -7.61
N LEU A 268 10.21 -25.16 -7.48
CA LEU A 268 11.22 -24.59 -8.37
C LEU A 268 12.56 -25.33 -8.27
N SER A 269 13.01 -25.64 -7.05
CA SER A 269 14.30 -26.34 -6.83
C SER A 269 14.35 -27.75 -7.43
N LYS A 270 13.20 -28.45 -7.51
CA LYS A 270 13.07 -29.78 -8.12
C LYS A 270 13.09 -29.75 -9.64
N THR A 271 12.82 -28.58 -10.25
CA THR A 271 12.68 -28.44 -11.71
C THR A 271 13.97 -27.86 -12.30
N ARG A 272 14.70 -28.66 -13.10
CA ARG A 272 16.03 -28.28 -13.64
C ARG A 272 16.04 -26.91 -14.34
N HIS A 273 15.02 -26.61 -15.15
CA HIS A 273 14.91 -25.37 -15.93
C HIS A 273 14.53 -24.13 -15.09
N LEU A 274 14.15 -24.33 -13.82
CA LEU A 274 13.71 -23.27 -12.90
C LEU A 274 14.68 -23.05 -11.75
N LYS A 275 15.91 -23.58 -11.85
CA LYS A 275 16.92 -23.44 -10.80
C LYS A 275 17.28 -21.98 -10.53
N ALA A 276 17.44 -21.16 -11.58
CA ALA A 276 17.70 -19.73 -11.43
C ALA A 276 16.53 -19.01 -10.74
N SER A 277 15.29 -19.45 -10.98
CA SER A 277 14.12 -18.96 -10.25
C SER A 277 14.15 -19.34 -8.77
N SER A 278 14.56 -20.57 -8.44
CA SER A 278 14.78 -20.98 -7.05
C SER A 278 15.83 -20.10 -6.37
N GLU A 279 16.96 -19.86 -7.04
CA GLU A 279 18.04 -18.99 -6.52
C GLU A 279 17.58 -17.55 -6.31
N ALA A 280 16.82 -16.98 -7.25
CA ALA A 280 16.24 -15.65 -7.10
C ALA A 280 15.25 -15.57 -5.93
N LEU A 281 14.45 -16.61 -5.71
CA LEU A 281 13.50 -16.68 -4.59
C LEU A 281 14.23 -16.70 -3.24
N THR A 282 15.26 -17.54 -3.09
CA THR A 282 16.10 -17.59 -1.88
C THR A 282 16.77 -16.23 -1.62
N GLU A 283 17.30 -15.58 -2.65
CA GLU A 283 17.96 -14.28 -2.45
C GLU A 283 16.96 -13.17 -2.05
N LEU A 284 15.78 -13.13 -2.68
CA LEU A 284 14.89 -11.98 -2.57
C LEU A 284 13.77 -12.16 -1.53
N LEU A 285 13.19 -13.35 -1.40
CA LEU A 285 11.96 -13.58 -0.65
C LEU A 285 12.17 -14.34 0.67
N GLU A 286 13.13 -15.26 0.74
CA GLU A 286 13.38 -16.06 1.96
C GLU A 286 13.73 -15.22 3.21
N PRO A 287 14.55 -14.16 3.12
CA PRO A 287 14.78 -13.27 4.27
C PRO A 287 13.49 -12.57 4.72
N ILE A 288 12.62 -12.22 3.79
CA ILE A 288 11.37 -11.48 4.07
C ILE A 288 10.34 -12.43 4.69
N LEU A 289 10.26 -13.67 4.20
CA LEU A 289 9.43 -14.71 4.78
C LEU A 289 9.79 -14.95 6.24
N SER A 290 11.09 -15.04 6.54
CA SER A 290 11.59 -15.19 7.91
C SER A 290 11.15 -14.01 8.79
N LEU A 291 11.26 -12.78 8.28
CA LEU A 291 10.81 -11.58 8.99
C LEU A 291 9.29 -11.56 9.19
N LEU A 292 8.50 -11.96 8.19
CA LEU A 292 7.05 -11.97 8.23
C LEU A 292 6.51 -12.90 9.32
N ILE A 293 7.07 -14.11 9.42
CA ILE A 293 6.76 -15.05 10.50
C ILE A 293 7.27 -14.50 11.84
N HIS A 294 8.51 -14.01 11.88
CA HIS A 294 9.12 -13.48 13.10
C HIS A 294 8.33 -12.32 13.71
N SER A 295 7.82 -11.40 12.89
CA SER A 295 7.05 -10.24 13.36
C SER A 295 5.78 -10.65 14.12
N ILE A 296 5.08 -11.70 13.69
CA ILE A 296 3.90 -12.21 14.40
C ILE A 296 4.30 -12.87 15.74
N PHE A 297 5.32 -13.73 15.71
CA PHE A 297 5.71 -14.49 16.91
C PHE A 297 6.43 -13.65 17.97
N LYS A 298 7.15 -12.60 17.57
CA LYS A 298 7.93 -11.76 18.50
C LYS A 298 7.12 -10.65 19.16
N SER A 299 5.96 -10.29 18.62
CA SER A 299 5.17 -9.19 19.19
C SER A 299 4.86 -9.39 20.68
N VAL A 300 5.14 -8.39 21.50
CA VAL A 300 4.78 -8.39 22.93
C VAL A 300 3.30 -8.09 23.16
N GLU A 301 2.63 -7.50 22.17
CA GLU A 301 1.21 -7.11 22.22
C GLU A 301 0.28 -8.29 21.93
N VAL A 302 0.74 -9.27 21.15
CA VAL A 302 0.00 -10.51 20.88
C VAL A 302 0.25 -11.50 22.02
N LYS A 303 -0.81 -11.92 22.69
CA LYS A 303 -0.76 -12.90 23.79
C LYS A 303 -0.13 -14.21 23.36
N GLN A 304 0.53 -14.90 24.28
CA GLN A 304 1.20 -16.17 23.98
C GLN A 304 0.19 -17.24 23.53
N GLU A 305 -1.00 -17.29 24.14
CA GLU A 305 -2.06 -18.21 23.76
C GLU A 305 -2.51 -18.00 22.32
N SER A 306 -2.62 -16.75 21.88
CA SER A 306 -2.91 -16.39 20.49
C SER A 306 -1.83 -16.91 19.53
N LYS A 307 -0.55 -16.83 19.90
CA LYS A 307 0.54 -17.38 19.06
C LYS A 307 0.49 -18.90 18.95
N LEU A 308 0.06 -19.60 20.00
CA LEU A 308 -0.13 -21.05 19.97
C LEU A 308 -1.24 -21.44 18.99
N GLN A 309 -2.29 -20.64 18.82
CA GLN A 309 -3.34 -20.87 17.81
C GLN A 309 -2.81 -20.93 16.38
N ILE A 310 -1.68 -20.29 16.08
CA ILE A 310 -1.02 -20.38 14.77
C ILE A 310 -0.47 -21.79 14.57
N LEU A 311 0.18 -22.34 15.60
CA LEU A 311 0.73 -23.69 15.58
C LEU A 311 -0.39 -24.72 15.56
N ASP A 312 -1.41 -24.55 16.41
CA ASP A 312 -2.57 -25.43 16.44
C ASP A 312 -3.28 -25.46 15.08
N TRP A 313 -3.38 -24.32 14.39
CA TRP A 313 -3.97 -24.27 13.04
C TRP A 313 -3.06 -24.94 11.99
N LEU A 314 -1.74 -24.73 12.05
CA LEU A 314 -0.77 -25.31 11.13
C LEU A 314 -0.67 -26.83 11.24
N PHE A 315 -0.85 -27.36 12.45
CA PHE A 315 -0.69 -28.78 12.78
C PHE A 315 -2.00 -29.43 13.22
N ALA A 316 -3.14 -28.79 12.98
CA ALA A 316 -4.44 -29.40 13.22
C ALA A 316 -4.52 -30.68 12.37
N ASP A 317 -4.78 -31.81 13.02
CA ASP A 317 -5.07 -33.05 12.32
C ASP A 317 -6.24 -32.79 11.38
N ALA A 318 -5.97 -32.92 10.09
CA ALA A 318 -6.99 -32.80 9.07
C ALA A 318 -7.85 -34.06 9.09
N ASP A 319 -8.76 -34.15 10.05
CA ASP A 319 -9.94 -34.99 9.89
C ASP A 319 -10.69 -34.40 8.67
N ASP A 320 -10.59 -35.09 7.52
CA ASP A 320 -11.27 -34.83 6.24
C ASP A 320 -10.64 -33.87 5.21
N THR A 321 -9.31 -33.84 5.05
CA THR A 321 -8.75 -33.51 3.71
C THR A 321 -7.79 -34.59 3.21
N SER A 322 -8.09 -35.08 2.01
CA SER A 322 -7.41 -36.13 1.24
C SER A 322 -5.88 -36.09 1.36
N PRO A 323 -5.19 -37.25 1.25
CA PRO A 323 -3.74 -37.31 1.38
C PRO A 323 -3.09 -36.56 0.21
N ILE A 324 -2.74 -35.29 0.40
CA ILE A 324 -1.86 -34.55 -0.53
C ILE A 324 -0.42 -34.98 -0.22
N LEU A 325 -0.12 -36.27 -0.35
CA LEU A 325 1.26 -36.76 -0.44
C LEU A 325 1.35 -38.22 -0.92
N GLU A 326 0.47 -38.68 -1.80
CA GLU A 326 0.78 -39.87 -2.60
C GLU A 326 1.57 -39.45 -3.85
N GLU A 327 2.81 -39.94 -3.93
CA GLU A 327 3.80 -39.85 -5.02
C GLU A 327 3.68 -38.68 -6.02
N MET A 328 4.58 -37.70 -5.89
CA MET A 328 4.82 -36.60 -6.86
C MET A 328 5.28 -37.13 -8.24
N ASN A 329 4.36 -37.72 -8.99
CA ASN A 329 4.45 -37.90 -10.45
C ASN A 329 3.46 -36.95 -11.17
N THR A 330 3.07 -35.86 -10.50
CA THR A 330 2.15 -34.85 -11.00
C THR A 330 2.87 -33.82 -11.88
N ASN A 331 2.27 -33.51 -13.03
CA ASN A 331 2.72 -32.45 -13.93
C ASN A 331 2.89 -31.11 -13.17
N LEU A 332 3.96 -30.36 -13.47
CA LEU A 332 4.31 -29.08 -12.84
C LEU A 332 3.13 -28.09 -12.85
N THR A 333 2.36 -28.07 -13.94
CA THR A 333 1.16 -27.23 -14.08
C THR A 333 0.07 -27.57 -13.06
N THR A 334 -0.15 -28.85 -12.76
CA THR A 334 -1.13 -29.29 -11.76
C THR A 334 -0.66 -28.93 -10.36
N LEU A 335 0.62 -29.18 -10.05
CA LEU A 335 1.22 -28.81 -8.76
C LEU A 335 1.15 -27.31 -8.49
N MET A 336 1.48 -26.47 -9.49
CA MET A 336 1.39 -25.02 -9.35
C MET A 336 -0.05 -24.55 -9.14
N LYS A 337 -1.01 -25.12 -9.89
CA LYS A 337 -2.44 -24.82 -9.69
C LYS A 337 -2.89 -25.15 -8.27
N ASP A 338 -2.46 -26.29 -7.74
CA ASP A 338 -2.83 -26.73 -6.40
C ASP A 338 -2.25 -25.79 -5.33
N ILE A 339 -0.96 -25.44 -5.41
CA ILE A 339 -0.30 -24.50 -4.48
C ILE A 339 -1.05 -23.17 -4.38
N PHE A 340 -1.49 -22.62 -5.51
CA PHE A 340 -2.12 -21.30 -5.56
C PHE A 340 -3.66 -21.31 -5.50
N SER A 341 -4.27 -22.49 -5.34
CA SER A 341 -5.71 -22.68 -5.16
C SER A 341 -6.14 -22.72 -3.68
N VAL A 342 -5.20 -22.91 -2.76
CA VAL A 342 -5.47 -22.96 -1.32
C VAL A 342 -5.94 -21.59 -0.85
N THR A 343 -7.10 -21.54 -0.21
CA THR A 343 -7.64 -20.35 0.46
C THR A 343 -7.94 -20.69 1.91
N CYS A 344 -7.80 -19.72 2.82
CA CYS A 344 -8.26 -19.88 4.20
C CYS A 344 -9.79 -20.09 4.18
N GLY A 345 -10.26 -21.28 4.57
CA GLY A 345 -11.68 -21.54 4.74
C GLY A 345 -12.28 -20.58 5.78
N ARG A 346 -13.43 -19.97 5.49
CA ARG A 346 -14.18 -19.23 6.51
C ARG A 346 -14.54 -20.21 7.62
N PRO A 347 -14.40 -19.82 8.91
CA PRO A 347 -14.92 -20.66 9.98
C PRO A 347 -16.42 -20.84 9.73
N GLN A 348 -16.87 -22.09 9.67
CA GLN A 348 -18.28 -22.37 9.90
C GLN A 348 -18.61 -21.76 11.26
N GLN A 349 -19.58 -20.86 11.29
CA GLN A 349 -20.19 -20.41 12.54
C GLN A 349 -20.81 -21.63 13.22
N GLY A 350 -20.00 -22.30 14.03
CA GLY A 350 -20.45 -23.30 14.98
C GLY A 350 -21.22 -22.57 16.07
N VAL A 351 -22.54 -22.68 15.99
CA VAL A 351 -23.45 -22.46 17.12
C VAL A 351 -22.98 -23.35 18.26
N TYR A 352 -22.54 -22.74 19.36
CA TYR A 352 -22.71 -23.26 20.72
C TYR A 352 -22.82 -22.08 21.70
#